data_AF-A0A957RDE6-F1
#
_entry.id   AF-A0A957RDE6-F1
#
_cell.length_a   1.000
_cell.length_b   1.000
_cell.length_c   1.000
_cell.angle_alpha   90.00
_cell.angle_beta   90.00
_cell.angle_gamma   90.00
#
_symmetry.space_group_name_H-M   'P 1'
#
loop_
_entity.id
_entity.type
_entity.pdbx_description
1 polymer ?
#
loop_
_entity_poly.entity_id
_entity_poly.type
_entity_poly.pdbx_seq_one_letter_code
_entity_poly.pdbx_strand_id
1 'polypeptide(L)'
;GHLEVIIRGGTPEPPYKISVKEDISHAIIRAAELVFGAPPVVNGVSAEGTILKHVWMPTVLTGFAQPDCNLHAPDESIDLEHYIKGIKYAAAIMWEYGQTR
;
A
#
# COMPACT_ATOMS: atom_id res chain seq x y z
N GLY A 1 6.64 -18.41 35.54
CA GLY A 1 6.32 -16.97 35.65
C GLY A 1 5.04 -16.71 34.89
N HIS A 2 4.11 -15.97 35.48
CA HIS A 2 2.84 -15.61 34.83
C HIS A 2 3.02 -14.26 34.11
N LEU A 3 2.76 -14.22 32.81
CA LEU A 3 2.68 -12.98 32.04
C LEU A 3 1.20 -12.65 31.87
N GLU A 4 0.81 -11.47 32.32
CA GLU A 4 -0.52 -10.91 32.12
C GLU A 4 -0.44 -9.82 31.04
N VAL A 5 -1.28 -9.93 30.01
CA VAL A 5 -1.38 -8.92 28.95
C VAL A 5 -2.59 -8.04 29.26
N ILE A 6 -2.33 -6.78 29.62
CA ILE A 6 -3.35 -5.77 29.84
C ILE A 6 -3.41 -4.86 28.60
N ILE A 7 -4.49 -4.97 27.82
CA ILE A 7 -4.72 -4.07 26.69
C ILE A 7 -5.22 -2.73 27.26
N ARG A 8 -4.41 -1.69 27.16
CA ARG A 8 -4.79 -0.31 27.50
C ARG A 8 -4.94 0.50 26.22
N GLY A 9 -6.19 0.77 25.84
CA GLY A 9 -6.56 1.42 24.58
C GLY A 9 -7.87 0.84 24.06
N GLY A 10 -8.63 1.63 23.28
CA GLY A 10 -9.91 1.20 22.71
C GLY A 10 -9.79 -0.01 21.77
N THR A 11 -10.89 -0.38 21.12
CA THR A 11 -10.92 -1.49 20.17
C THR A 11 -9.86 -1.28 19.07
N PRO A 12 -9.01 -2.29 18.77
CA PRO A 12 -8.07 -2.20 17.65
C PRO A 12 -8.79 -1.82 16.36
N GLU A 13 -8.11 -1.08 15.49
CA GLU A 13 -8.62 -0.80 14.15
C GLU A 13 -8.87 -2.15 13.45
N PRO A 14 -10.11 -2.45 12.99
CA PRO A 14 -10.38 -3.70 12.31
C PRO A 14 -9.53 -3.79 11.03
N PRO A 15 -9.15 -5.01 10.60
CA PRO A 15 -8.47 -5.17 9.33
C PRO A 15 -9.42 -4.82 8.18
N TYR A 16 -8.92 -4.11 7.17
CA TYR A 16 -9.70 -3.79 5.98
C TYR A 16 -9.08 -4.36 4.72
N LYS A 17 -9.94 -4.74 3.77
CA LYS A 17 -9.54 -5.25 2.47
C LYS A 17 -10.44 -4.63 1.40
N ILE A 18 -9.82 -4.15 0.33
CA ILE A 18 -10.52 -3.70 -0.87
C ILE A 18 -10.47 -4.80 -1.93
N SER A 19 -11.50 -4.85 -2.77
CA SER A 19 -11.56 -5.82 -3.86
C SER A 19 -10.47 -5.53 -4.89
N VAL A 20 -9.81 -6.57 -5.37
CA VAL A 20 -8.86 -6.48 -6.49
C VAL A 20 -9.55 -6.10 -7.80
N LYS A 21 -10.89 -6.12 -7.84
CA LYS A 21 -11.71 -5.74 -8.99
C LYS A 21 -12.03 -4.25 -9.06
N GLU A 22 -11.66 -3.46 -8.05
CA GLU A 22 -11.86 -2.01 -8.08
C GLU A 22 -10.94 -1.37 -9.14
N ASP A 23 -11.40 -0.27 -9.73
CA ASP A 23 -10.65 0.46 -10.77
C ASP A 23 -9.27 0.89 -10.29
N ILE A 24 -9.18 1.38 -9.05
CA ILE A 24 -7.91 1.78 -8.44
C ILE A 24 -6.96 0.58 -8.25
N SER A 25 -7.49 -0.60 -7.89
CA SER A 25 -6.71 -1.83 -7.75
C SER A 25 -6.10 -2.22 -9.10
N HIS A 26 -6.88 -2.15 -10.18
CA HIS A 26 -6.40 -2.45 -11.52
C HIS A 26 -5.41 -1.39 -12.05
N ALA A 27 -5.63 -0.10 -11.77
CA ALA A 27 -4.71 0.96 -12.14
C ALA A 27 -3.33 0.78 -11.50
N ILE A 28 -3.29 0.39 -10.22
CA ILE A 28 -2.05 0.10 -9.49
C ILE A 28 -1.30 -1.09 -10.11
N ILE A 29 -2.00 -2.18 -10.46
CA ILE A 29 -1.39 -3.36 -11.10
C ILE A 29 -0.76 -2.99 -12.45
N ARG A 30 -1.49 -2.24 -13.30
CA ARG A 30 -0.98 -1.80 -14.61
C ARG A 30 0.20 -0.84 -14.47
N ALA A 31 0.12 0.09 -13.53
CA ALA A 31 1.20 1.03 -13.26
C ALA A 31 2.47 0.31 -12.76
N ALA A 32 2.33 -0.76 -11.99
CA ALA A 32 3.46 -1.55 -11.51
C ALA A 32 4.11 -2.33 -12.65
N GLU A 33 3.33 -2.97 -13.53
CA GLU A 33 3.85 -3.58 -14.77
C GLU A 33 4.58 -2.57 -15.64
N LEU A 34 4.03 -1.36 -15.79
CA LEU A 34 4.63 -0.32 -16.61
C LEU A 34 5.98 0.17 -16.07
N VAL A 35 6.10 0.37 -14.75
CA VAL A 35 7.29 0.99 -14.15
C VAL A 35 8.35 -0.04 -13.73
N PHE A 36 7.92 -1.20 -13.23
CA PHE A 36 8.79 -2.24 -12.70
C PHE A 36 8.94 -3.44 -13.64
N GLY A 37 8.15 -3.53 -14.71
CA GLY A 37 8.24 -4.60 -15.71
C GLY A 37 7.56 -5.90 -15.30
N ALA A 38 6.87 -5.94 -14.16
CA ALA A 38 6.16 -7.10 -13.65
C ALA A 38 4.97 -6.68 -12.78
N PRO A 39 3.92 -7.52 -12.68
CA PRO A 39 2.79 -7.25 -11.80
C PRO A 39 3.23 -7.30 -10.33
N PRO A 40 2.59 -6.49 -9.45
CA PRO A 40 2.96 -6.45 -8.06
C PRO A 40 2.40 -7.67 -7.31
N VAL A 41 3.01 -8.00 -6.17
CA VAL A 41 2.39 -8.93 -5.24
C VAL A 41 1.17 -8.26 -4.62
N VAL A 42 -0.01 -8.85 -4.81
CA VAL A 42 -1.25 -8.36 -4.22
C VAL A 42 -1.49 -9.09 -2.90
N ASN A 43 -1.47 -8.34 -1.79
CA ASN A 43 -1.64 -8.91 -0.47
C ASN A 43 -2.66 -8.14 0.39
N GLY A 44 -3.50 -8.91 1.06
CA GLY A 44 -3.79 -8.68 2.47
C GLY A 44 -4.69 -7.51 2.85
N VAL A 45 -4.63 -7.27 4.17
CA VAL A 45 -5.39 -6.28 4.92
C VAL A 45 -4.51 -5.05 5.15
N SER A 46 -5.12 -3.88 5.17
CA SER A 46 -4.41 -2.61 5.24
C SER A 46 -4.93 -1.74 6.39
N ALA A 47 -4.10 -0.82 6.89
CA ALA A 47 -4.46 0.09 7.98
C ALA A 47 -5.31 1.29 7.49
N GLU A 48 -5.34 1.50 6.18
CA GLU A 48 -6.03 2.59 5.47
C GLU A 48 -7.56 2.48 5.57
N GLY A 49 -8.07 1.37 6.11
CA GLY A 49 -9.48 1.22 6.40
C GLY A 49 -10.08 2.25 7.36
N THR A 50 -9.23 2.96 8.13
CA THR A 50 -9.63 4.15 8.87
C THR A 50 -10.27 5.20 7.96
N ILE A 51 -9.80 5.35 6.72
CA ILE A 51 -10.36 6.30 5.74
C ILE A 51 -11.82 5.94 5.43
N LEU A 52 -12.12 4.64 5.29
CA LEU A 52 -13.47 4.14 4.97
C LEU A 52 -14.51 4.47 6.05
N LYS A 53 -14.09 4.67 7.31
CA LYS A 53 -14.99 5.09 8.40
C LYS A 53 -15.51 6.51 8.22
N HIS A 54 -14.80 7.34 7.48
CA HIS A 54 -15.11 8.76 7.30
C HIS A 54 -15.59 9.08 5.89
N VAL A 55 -15.05 8.40 4.87
CA VAL A 55 -15.40 8.60 3.46
C VAL A 55 -15.36 7.27 2.74
N TRP A 56 -16.44 6.93 2.03
CA TRP A 56 -16.42 5.76 1.15
C TRP A 56 -15.58 6.05 -0.09
N MET A 57 -14.41 5.41 -0.17
CA MET A 57 -13.52 5.43 -1.32
C MET A 57 -12.68 4.15 -1.33
N PRO A 58 -12.70 3.36 -2.42
CA PRO A 58 -11.78 2.23 -2.57
C PRO A 58 -10.35 2.69 -2.35
N THR A 59 -9.70 2.19 -1.30
CA THR A 59 -8.36 2.62 -0.89
C THR A 59 -7.40 1.44 -0.91
N VAL A 60 -6.28 1.60 -1.61
CA VAL A 60 -5.25 0.57 -1.75
C VAL A 60 -3.93 1.16 -1.28
N LEU A 61 -3.28 0.47 -0.35
CA LEU A 61 -1.90 0.76 0.03
C LEU A 61 -0.95 0.14 -1.01
N THR A 62 -0.02 0.93 -1.52
CA THR A 62 1.04 0.47 -2.42
C THR A 62 2.35 1.16 -2.08
N GLY A 63 3.47 0.51 -2.40
CA GLY A 63 4.81 0.99 -2.06
C GLY A 63 5.83 0.56 -3.11
N PHE A 64 7.04 1.11 -2.99
CA PHE A 64 8.11 0.94 -3.98
C PHE A 64 9.48 0.70 -3.35
N ALA A 65 9.58 0.63 -2.01
CA ALA A 65 10.86 0.43 -1.36
C ALA A 65 11.41 -0.98 -1.60
N GLN A 66 12.74 -1.08 -1.66
CA GLN A 66 13.41 -2.37 -1.74
C GLN A 66 13.18 -3.20 -0.46
N PRO A 67 13.24 -4.55 -0.51
CA PRO A 67 12.89 -5.42 0.62
C PRO A 67 13.71 -5.20 1.90
N ASP A 68 14.95 -4.74 1.78
CA ASP A 68 15.90 -4.49 2.87
C ASP A 68 15.97 -3.02 3.29
N CYS A 69 14.92 -2.23 3.02
CA CYS A 69 14.84 -0.82 3.41
C CYS A 69 14.84 -0.54 4.92
N ASN A 70 14.74 -1.57 5.77
CA ASN A 70 14.71 -1.43 7.23
C ASN A 70 13.62 -0.48 7.74
N LEU A 71 12.41 -0.54 7.15
CA LEU A 71 11.28 0.28 7.60
C LEU A 71 11.05 0.13 9.11
N HIS A 72 11.07 1.25 9.84
CA HIS A 72 10.97 1.30 11.31
C HIS A 72 12.17 0.70 12.08
N ALA A 73 13.32 0.49 11.44
CA ALA A 73 14.54 0.02 12.07
C ALA A 73 15.72 0.98 11.81
N PRO A 74 16.84 0.88 12.56
CA PRO A 74 18.05 1.65 12.27
C PRO A 74 18.55 1.39 10.85
N ASP A 75 19.25 2.40 10.31
CA ASP A 75 19.76 2.39 8.93
C ASP A 75 18.64 2.19 7.88
N GLU A 76 17.46 2.76 8.15
CA GLU A 76 16.35 2.87 7.19
C GLU A 76 16.83 3.62 5.93
N SER A 77 16.60 3.01 4.76
CA SER A 77 17.12 3.55 3.51
C SER A 77 16.23 3.23 2.32
N ILE A 78 16.41 4.00 1.24
CA ILE A 78 15.79 3.77 -0.06
C ILE A 78 16.90 3.88 -1.10
N ASP A 79 17.03 2.89 -1.99
CA ASP A 79 17.97 3.04 -3.09
C ASP A 79 17.44 4.05 -4.12
N LEU A 80 18.36 4.71 -4.83
CA LEU A 80 18.00 5.79 -5.74
C LEU A 80 17.13 5.29 -6.90
N GLU A 81 17.30 4.05 -7.34
CA GLU A 81 16.52 3.49 -8.43
C GLU A 81 15.06 3.32 -8.02
N HIS A 82 14.80 2.68 -6.87
CA HIS A 82 13.47 2.51 -6.30
C HIS A 82 12.84 3.85 -5.95
N TYR A 83 13.61 4.82 -5.45
CA TYR A 83 13.09 6.17 -5.21
C TYR A 83 12.56 6.83 -6.50
N ILE A 84 13.37 6.81 -7.57
CA ILE A 84 12.98 7.39 -8.87
C ILE A 84 11.85 6.60 -9.52
N LYS A 85 11.87 5.27 -9.44
CA LYS A 85 10.76 4.42 -9.91
C LYS A 85 9.50 4.68 -9.10
N GLY A 86 9.59 4.91 -7.80
CA GLY A 86 8.47 5.28 -6.93
C GLY A 86 7.76 6.55 -7.40
N ILE A 87 8.53 7.59 -7.78
CA ILE A 87 7.97 8.83 -8.36
C ILE A 87 7.23 8.53 -9.67
N LYS A 88 7.85 7.77 -10.57
CA LYS A 88 7.23 7.37 -11.84
C LYS A 88 5.98 6.51 -11.62
N TYR A 89 6.01 5.64 -10.61
CA TYR A 89 4.93 4.75 -10.27
C TYR A 89 3.72 5.51 -9.74
N ALA A 90 3.92 6.47 -8.83
CA ALA A 90 2.85 7.36 -8.39
C ALA A 90 2.22 8.12 -9.56
N ALA A 91 3.02 8.65 -10.49
CA ALA A 91 2.52 9.30 -11.69
C ALA A 91 1.74 8.33 -12.61
N ALA A 92 2.26 7.11 -12.81
CA ALA A 92 1.64 6.08 -13.61
C ALA A 92 0.30 5.61 -13.01
N ILE A 93 0.17 5.50 -11.69
CA ILE A 93 -1.10 5.18 -11.02
C ILE A 93 -2.15 6.23 -11.37
N MET A 94 -1.81 7.51 -11.23
CA MET A 94 -2.73 8.61 -11.56
C MET A 94 -3.12 8.60 -13.04
N TRP A 95 -2.16 8.33 -13.92
CA TRP A 95 -2.41 8.19 -15.35
C TRP A 95 -3.36 7.02 -15.66
N GLU A 96 -3.06 5.82 -15.17
CA GLU A 96 -3.82 4.59 -15.40
C GLU A 96 -5.23 4.66 -14.79
N TYR A 97 -5.38 5.34 -13.67
CA TYR A 97 -6.68 5.60 -13.05
C TYR A 97 -7.48 6.65 -13.84
N GLY A 98 -6.82 7.65 -14.42
CA GLY A 98 -7.47 8.59 -15.33
C GLY A 98 -8.02 7.95 -16.62
N GLN A 99 -7.60 6.73 -16.96
CA GLN A 99 -8.11 5.98 -18.11
C GLN A 99 -9.33 5.10 -17.79
N THR A 100 -9.64 4.86 -16.51
CA THR A 100 -10.85 4.11 -16.13
C THR A 100 -12.10 4.96 -16.38
N ARG A 101 -13.12 4.37 -17.00
CA ARG A 101 -14.39 5.02 -17.38
C ARG A 101 -15.52 4.61 -16.47
#